data_AF-B8DM50-F1
#
_entry.id   AF-B8DM50-F1
#
_cell.length_a   1.000
_cell.length_b   1.000
_cell.length_c   1.000
_cell.angle_alpha   90.00
_cell.angle_beta   90.00
_cell.angle_gamma   90.00
#
_symmetry.space_group_name_H-M   'P 1'
#
loop_
_entity.id
_entity.type
_entity.pdbx_description
1 polymer ?
#
loop_
_entity_poly.entity_id
_entity_poly.type
_entity_poly.pdbx_seq_one_letter_code
_entity_poly.pdbx_strand_id
1 'polypeptide(L)'
;MSLTDDKEPHWRGDHVAASAPKVTDDGAPQPAHSAVTSAVTSAVTSGGAADPEAALAGRLGQIRHEIDGLDSDLLNLLNRRASLSLEVGRIKADDAGIVFKPFREREVLENLMAANGGPLPNEHLRSIWREILSSSRSLQRPQKVAYLGPEGTFSYFAGVEFLGKAVEYMPQKDLDGVFRAVHDRQCELGVVPLENSLHGTVGQSLDLFLSHEVFIQSELFCRISHCLLTTETSLADVTTVYSHPQPLAQCGGWLRQALPGARIIPADSTASAARRVGGEKGAAAIGHRSLAALLGLNILARGIEDQPDNWTRFVVIGPAPAGQPGTDKTSMLFSVPDRPGALAEVLNLLAREGINMKKLESRPLRGEKWKYVFFVDVECDLGNEDYGRVVHELRRLCHTLRILGSYPAGPQLDMSRD
;
A
#
# COMPACT_ATOMS: atom_id res chain seq x y z
N MET A 1 41.59 -41.77 20.40
CA MET A 1 41.82 -42.07 18.96
C MET A 1 41.09 -40.97 18.21
N SER A 2 41.61 -39.77 17.94
CA SER A 2 42.83 -39.33 17.23
C SER A 2 42.81 -39.64 15.71
N LEU A 3 43.17 -38.59 14.95
CA LEU A 3 43.41 -38.43 13.49
C LEU A 3 42.16 -37.99 12.71
N THR A 4 41.96 -36.71 12.33
CA THR A 4 42.68 -35.83 11.37
C THR A 4 42.76 -36.40 9.95
N ASP A 5 42.09 -35.76 8.98
CA ASP A 5 42.79 -34.96 7.94
C ASP A 5 41.85 -34.41 6.85
N ASP A 6 42.18 -33.17 6.53
CA ASP A 6 41.82 -32.28 5.42
C ASP A 6 41.50 -32.89 4.05
N LYS A 7 40.62 -32.18 3.32
CA LYS A 7 40.83 -31.83 1.89
C LYS A 7 39.80 -30.79 1.40
N GLU A 8 40.26 -29.54 1.29
CA GLU A 8 39.69 -28.53 0.39
C GLU A 8 40.04 -28.84 -1.08
N PRO A 9 39.18 -28.50 -2.06
CA PRO A 9 39.59 -28.44 -3.46
C PRO A 9 39.87 -26.99 -3.92
N HIS A 10 41.09 -26.82 -4.43
CA HIS A 10 41.57 -25.68 -5.20
C HIS A 10 40.77 -25.46 -6.50
N TRP A 11 40.42 -24.20 -6.80
CA TRP A 11 40.12 -23.73 -8.16
C TRP A 11 41.01 -22.54 -8.51
N ARG A 12 42.03 -22.78 -9.35
CA ARG A 12 42.65 -21.79 -10.26
C ARG A 12 41.81 -21.87 -11.55
N GLY A 13 41.39 -20.83 -12.26
CA GLY A 13 41.86 -19.46 -12.41
C GLY A 13 41.91 -19.23 -13.93
N ASP A 14 41.14 -18.28 -14.46
CA ASP A 14 41.38 -17.70 -15.78
C ASP A 14 40.90 -16.25 -15.80
N HIS A 15 41.85 -15.38 -16.08
CA HIS A 15 41.72 -13.92 -16.18
C HIS A 15 41.32 -13.53 -17.61
N VAL A 16 40.30 -12.69 -17.75
CA VAL A 16 40.06 -11.92 -18.98
C VAL A 16 40.01 -10.44 -18.62
N ALA A 17 40.90 -9.67 -19.23
CA ALA A 17 41.11 -8.25 -19.03
C ALA A 17 40.04 -7.39 -19.72
N ALA A 18 39.59 -6.33 -19.05
CA ALA A 18 38.86 -5.23 -19.66
C ALA A 18 39.40 -3.89 -19.12
N SER A 19 39.91 -3.07 -20.03
CA SER A 19 40.55 -1.77 -19.79
C SER A 19 39.55 -0.67 -19.43
N ALA A 20 39.91 0.15 -18.43
CA ALA A 20 39.30 1.44 -18.14
C ALA A 20 40.26 2.59 -18.53
N PRO A 21 39.79 3.74 -19.03
CA PRO A 21 40.66 4.82 -19.47
C PRO A 21 41.09 5.76 -18.33
N LYS A 22 42.30 6.29 -18.50
CA LYS A 22 43.09 7.12 -17.58
C LYS A 22 42.52 8.52 -17.38
N VAL A 23 42.56 8.95 -16.12
CA VAL A 23 42.58 10.34 -15.65
C VAL A 23 44.01 10.87 -15.81
N THR A 24 44.17 12.06 -16.39
CA THR A 24 45.43 12.82 -16.34
C THR A 24 45.18 14.15 -15.64
N ASP A 25 45.83 14.27 -14.49
CA ASP A 25 46.06 15.47 -13.69
C ASP A 25 47.38 16.07 -14.16
N ASP A 26 47.40 17.35 -14.53
CA ASP A 26 48.64 18.08 -14.84
C ASP A 26 48.60 19.44 -14.13
N GLY A 27 49.62 19.64 -13.30
CA GLY A 27 49.77 20.73 -12.36
C GLY A 27 50.22 22.05 -12.99
N ALA A 28 50.04 23.10 -12.17
CA ALA A 28 50.41 24.49 -12.41
C ALA A 28 51.90 24.72 -12.70
N PRO A 29 52.25 25.90 -13.26
CA PRO A 29 52.87 26.90 -12.37
C PRO A 29 52.52 28.38 -12.69
N GLN A 30 52.42 29.21 -11.65
CA GLN A 30 52.74 30.66 -11.66
C GLN A 30 54.25 30.86 -11.40
N PRO A 31 54.88 32.07 -11.41
CA PRO A 31 54.36 33.45 -11.51
C PRO A 31 55.17 34.39 -12.44
N ALA A 32 54.70 35.62 -12.69
CA ALA A 32 55.56 36.82 -12.80
C ALA A 32 54.76 38.12 -12.78
N HIS A 33 55.20 39.05 -11.92
CA HIS A 33 54.80 40.45 -11.85
C HIS A 33 55.29 41.27 -13.06
N SER A 34 54.50 42.22 -13.55
CA SER A 34 55.01 43.56 -13.89
C SER A 34 53.87 44.58 -14.05
N ALA A 35 54.08 45.73 -13.42
CA ALA A 35 53.26 46.93 -13.45
C ALA A 35 53.08 47.54 -14.86
N VAL A 36 52.10 48.43 -15.00
CA VAL A 36 52.26 49.84 -15.45
C VAL A 36 50.88 50.48 -15.73
N THR A 37 50.49 51.36 -14.81
CA THR A 37 50.04 52.75 -14.99
C THR A 37 48.88 53.13 -15.94
N SER A 38 47.83 53.69 -15.30
CA SER A 38 46.97 54.85 -15.64
C SER A 38 46.42 55.05 -17.07
N ALA A 39 45.11 55.23 -17.18
CA ALA A 39 44.44 56.56 -17.13
C ALA A 39 43.08 56.54 -17.85
N VAL A 40 42.04 56.81 -17.07
CA VAL A 40 40.80 57.56 -17.36
C VAL A 40 40.51 57.91 -18.83
N THR A 41 39.39 57.43 -19.36
CA THR A 41 38.40 58.32 -20.01
C THR A 41 37.01 57.69 -20.02
N SER A 42 36.08 58.38 -19.35
CA SER A 42 34.64 58.18 -19.37
C SER A 42 34.04 58.50 -20.75
N ALA A 43 33.21 57.61 -21.28
CA ALA A 43 32.19 57.96 -22.26
C ALA A 43 30.92 57.13 -22.00
N VAL A 44 29.85 57.86 -21.70
CA VAL A 44 28.49 57.40 -21.44
C VAL A 44 27.96 56.55 -22.58
N THR A 45 27.48 55.35 -22.26
CA THR A 45 26.31 54.77 -22.95
C THR A 45 25.31 54.34 -21.89
N SER A 46 24.28 55.17 -21.75
CA SER A 46 23.04 54.90 -21.04
C SER A 46 22.29 53.78 -21.74
N GLY A 47 22.50 52.55 -21.30
CA GLY A 47 21.60 51.42 -21.50
C GLY A 47 21.09 51.00 -20.13
N GLY A 48 19.83 51.28 -19.82
CA GLY A 48 19.20 50.88 -18.57
C GLY A 48 19.27 49.37 -18.41
N ALA A 49 20.21 48.89 -17.61
CA ALA A 49 20.16 47.53 -17.10
C ALA A 49 18.95 47.49 -16.17
N ALA A 50 17.85 46.89 -16.64
CA ALA A 50 16.69 46.61 -15.81
C ALA A 50 17.17 45.94 -14.52
N ASP A 51 16.70 46.45 -13.38
CA ASP A 51 17.00 45.89 -12.08
C ASP A 51 16.76 44.36 -12.11
N PRO A 52 17.79 43.52 -11.89
CA PRO A 52 17.67 42.07 -11.96
C PRO A 52 16.54 41.54 -11.07
N GLU A 53 16.26 42.22 -9.96
CA GLU A 53 15.19 41.86 -9.03
C GLU A 53 13.80 42.18 -9.61
N ALA A 54 13.65 43.33 -10.28
CA ALA A 54 12.43 43.69 -11.00
C ALA A 54 12.18 42.80 -12.23
N ALA A 55 13.25 42.40 -12.94
CA ALA A 55 13.16 41.47 -14.06
C ALA A 55 12.76 40.05 -13.62
N LEU A 56 13.32 39.57 -12.50
CA LEU A 56 12.93 38.30 -11.87
C LEU A 56 11.47 38.35 -11.40
N ALA A 57 11.06 39.42 -10.70
CA ALA A 57 9.69 39.61 -10.25
C ALA A 57 8.70 39.66 -11.42
N GLY A 58 9.05 40.35 -12.51
CA GLY A 58 8.25 40.40 -13.73
C GLY A 58 8.08 39.02 -14.39
N ARG A 59 9.17 38.25 -14.51
CA ARG A 59 9.14 36.89 -15.07
C ARG A 59 8.34 35.93 -14.19
N LEU A 60 8.48 36.02 -12.86
CA LEU A 60 7.66 35.25 -11.93
C LEU A 60 6.17 35.60 -12.04
N GLY A 61 5.84 36.88 -12.21
CA GLY A 61 4.48 37.35 -12.44
C GLY A 61 3.86 36.77 -13.71
N GLN A 62 4.62 36.74 -14.81
CA GLN A 62 4.17 36.14 -16.08
C GLN A 62 3.90 34.64 -15.93
N ILE A 63 4.84 33.89 -15.34
CA ILE A 63 4.67 32.43 -15.13
C ILE A 63 3.45 32.15 -14.25
N ARG A 64 3.22 32.93 -13.18
CA ARG A 64 2.03 32.77 -12.34
C ARG A 64 0.74 33.01 -13.11
N HIS A 65 0.71 34.01 -13.98
CA HIS A 65 -0.47 34.27 -14.81
C HIS A 65 -0.75 33.13 -15.81
N GLU A 66 0.30 32.52 -16.38
CA GLU A 66 0.16 31.32 -17.21
C GLU A 66 -0.38 30.13 -16.39
N ILE A 67 0.09 29.94 -15.15
CA ILE A 67 -0.42 28.92 -14.24
C ILE A 67 -1.90 29.15 -13.92
N ASP A 68 -2.32 30.39 -13.63
CA ASP A 68 -3.72 30.70 -13.33
C ASP A 68 -4.66 30.35 -14.50
N GLY A 69 -4.19 30.58 -15.74
CA GLY A 69 -4.90 30.17 -16.96
C GLY A 69 -5.03 28.65 -17.07
N LEU A 70 -3.93 27.93 -16.85
CA LEU A 70 -3.92 26.46 -16.86
C LEU A 70 -4.79 25.86 -15.75
N ASP A 71 -4.79 26.44 -14.56
CA ASP A 71 -5.62 26.00 -13.43
C ASP A 71 -7.12 26.14 -13.76
N SER A 72 -7.49 27.20 -14.48
CA SER A 72 -8.85 27.39 -14.98
C SER A 72 -9.25 26.32 -15.99
N ASP A 73 -8.34 25.96 -16.91
CA ASP A 73 -8.55 24.89 -17.88
C ASP A 73 -8.66 23.51 -17.20
N LEU A 74 -7.80 23.24 -16.20
CA LEU A 74 -7.86 22.03 -15.39
C LEU A 74 -9.20 21.91 -14.65
N LEU A 75 -9.68 22.99 -14.04
CA LEU A 75 -10.98 23.02 -13.38
C LEU A 75 -12.12 22.68 -14.36
N ASN A 76 -12.09 23.24 -15.57
CA ASN A 76 -13.09 22.95 -16.60
C ASN A 76 -13.06 21.47 -17.01
N LEU A 77 -11.87 20.88 -17.19
CA LEU A 77 -11.71 19.46 -17.51
C LEU A 77 -12.21 18.55 -16.37
N LEU A 78 -11.90 18.90 -15.13
CA LEU A 78 -12.36 18.17 -13.94
C LEU A 78 -13.89 18.22 -13.82
N ASN A 79 -14.51 19.38 -14.02
CA ASN A 79 -15.98 19.53 -13.98
C ASN A 79 -16.68 18.75 -15.11
N ARG A 80 -16.10 18.74 -16.31
CA ARG A 80 -16.61 17.92 -17.42
C ARG A 80 -16.55 16.44 -17.06
N ARG A 81 -15.45 15.98 -16.47
CA ARG A 81 -15.29 14.60 -16.01
C ARG A 81 -16.25 14.24 -14.85
N ALA A 82 -16.48 15.18 -13.93
CA ALA A 82 -17.48 15.04 -12.87
C ALA A 82 -18.89 14.86 -13.43
N SER A 83 -19.24 15.62 -14.48
CA SER A 83 -20.53 15.52 -15.17
C SER A 83 -20.74 14.13 -15.80
N LEU A 84 -19.70 13.59 -16.45
CA LEU A 84 -19.71 12.22 -16.97
C LEU A 84 -19.82 11.18 -15.85
N SER A 85 -19.19 11.41 -14.70
CA SER A 85 -19.30 10.51 -13.54
C SER A 85 -20.73 10.48 -13.00
N LEU A 86 -21.40 11.63 -12.91
CA LEU A 86 -22.82 11.71 -12.54
C LEU A 86 -23.71 10.98 -13.55
N GLU A 87 -23.43 11.09 -14.84
CA GLU A 87 -24.16 10.39 -15.90
C GLU A 87 -24.01 8.86 -15.77
N VAL A 88 -22.80 8.37 -15.52
CA VAL A 88 -22.56 6.94 -15.21
C VAL A 88 -23.37 6.50 -13.99
N GLY A 89 -23.42 7.34 -12.95
CA GLY A 89 -24.24 7.09 -11.75
C GLY A 89 -25.74 6.98 -12.08
N ARG A 90 -26.26 7.85 -12.95
CA ARG A 90 -27.66 7.81 -13.41
C ARG A 90 -27.98 6.55 -14.23
N ILE A 91 -27.09 6.17 -15.15
CA ILE A 91 -27.25 4.96 -15.97
C ILE A 91 -27.31 3.70 -15.09
N LYS A 92 -26.56 3.70 -13.99
CA LYS A 92 -26.45 2.57 -13.07
C LYS A 92 -27.30 2.72 -11.81
N ALA A 93 -28.26 3.64 -11.79
CA ALA A 93 -29.06 3.90 -10.60
C ALA A 93 -29.83 2.66 -10.12
N ASP A 94 -30.30 1.84 -11.07
CA ASP A 94 -31.03 0.60 -10.80
C ASP A 94 -30.12 -0.64 -10.71
N ASP A 95 -28.81 -0.49 -10.92
CA ASP A 95 -27.83 -1.57 -10.79
C ASP A 95 -27.39 -1.73 -9.34
N ALA A 96 -27.64 -2.91 -8.77
CA ALA A 96 -27.20 -3.28 -7.43
C ALA A 96 -25.68 -3.54 -7.31
N GLY A 97 -24.94 -3.40 -8.42
CA GLY A 97 -23.50 -3.54 -8.47
C GLY A 97 -22.74 -2.52 -7.61
N ILE A 98 -21.49 -2.85 -7.29
CA ILE A 98 -20.56 -1.93 -6.64
C ILE A 98 -20.01 -0.91 -7.65
N VAL A 99 -19.85 0.34 -7.19
CA VAL A 99 -19.28 1.43 -7.99
C VAL A 99 -17.77 1.25 -8.20
N PHE A 100 -17.08 0.75 -7.17
CA PHE A 100 -15.64 0.47 -7.26
C PHE A 100 -15.37 -0.67 -8.25
N LYS A 101 -14.64 -0.35 -9.33
CA LYS A 101 -14.27 -1.29 -10.39
C LYS A 101 -12.75 -1.32 -10.56
N PRO A 102 -12.04 -2.18 -9.79
CA PRO A 102 -10.58 -2.11 -9.66
C PRO A 102 -9.84 -2.36 -10.97
N PHE A 103 -10.33 -3.23 -11.85
CA PHE A 103 -9.76 -3.43 -13.19
C PHE A 103 -9.80 -2.17 -14.03
N ARG A 104 -10.97 -1.53 -14.11
CA ARG A 104 -11.13 -0.30 -14.87
C ARG A 104 -10.26 0.83 -14.33
N GLU A 105 -10.10 0.93 -13.01
CA GLU A 105 -9.25 1.94 -12.40
C GLU A 105 -7.76 1.69 -12.67
N ARG A 106 -7.32 0.43 -12.58
CA ARG A 106 -5.96 0.05 -12.94
C ARG A 106 -5.66 0.37 -14.41
N GLU A 107 -6.56 -0.02 -15.31
CA GLU A 107 -6.43 0.24 -16.75
C GLU A 107 -6.29 1.75 -17.03
N VAL A 108 -7.11 2.59 -16.39
CA VAL A 108 -7.02 4.04 -16.52
C VAL A 108 -5.65 4.55 -16.05
N LEU A 109 -5.18 4.11 -14.88
CA LEU A 109 -3.87 4.53 -14.34
C LEU A 109 -2.71 4.08 -15.22
N GLU A 110 -2.70 2.83 -15.69
CA GLU A 110 -1.66 2.28 -16.56
C GLU A 110 -1.60 3.04 -17.88
N ASN A 111 -2.75 3.30 -18.51
CA ASN A 111 -2.82 4.07 -19.75
C ASN A 111 -2.29 5.50 -19.57
N LEU A 112 -2.64 6.15 -18.45
CA LEU A 112 -2.16 7.50 -18.14
C LEU A 112 -0.66 7.54 -17.87
N MET A 113 -0.12 6.56 -17.14
CA MET A 113 1.31 6.45 -16.88
C MET A 113 2.10 6.15 -18.16
N ALA A 114 1.58 5.30 -19.04
CA ALA A 114 2.20 4.99 -20.32
C ALA A 114 2.21 6.18 -21.28
N ALA A 115 1.17 7.02 -21.23
CA ALA A 115 1.05 8.23 -22.04
C ALA A 115 1.82 9.44 -21.45
N ASN A 116 2.33 9.35 -20.22
CA ASN A 116 2.97 10.48 -19.54
C ASN A 116 4.39 10.73 -20.08
N GLY A 117 4.52 11.65 -21.04
CA GLY A 117 5.80 12.17 -21.52
C GLY A 117 6.24 13.49 -20.87
N GLY A 118 5.50 13.97 -19.85
CA GLY A 118 5.72 15.26 -19.21
C GLY A 118 6.71 15.21 -18.04
N PRO A 119 7.00 16.37 -17.41
CA PRO A 119 7.92 16.46 -16.28
C PRO A 119 7.33 15.92 -14.96
N LEU A 120 6.03 15.59 -14.92
CA LEU A 120 5.37 15.10 -13.72
C LEU A 120 5.74 13.62 -13.48
N PRO A 121 6.34 13.27 -12.33
CA PRO A 121 6.66 11.87 -12.02
C PRO A 121 5.40 11.00 -11.96
N ASN A 122 5.51 9.75 -12.41
CA ASN A 122 4.39 8.81 -12.42
C ASN A 122 3.81 8.52 -11.01
N GLU A 123 4.63 8.63 -9.97
CA GLU A 123 4.17 8.51 -8.57
C GLU A 123 3.21 9.63 -8.20
N HIS A 124 3.51 10.88 -8.57
CA HIS A 124 2.63 12.03 -8.32
C HIS A 124 1.35 11.93 -9.16
N LEU A 125 1.48 11.50 -10.42
CA LEU A 125 0.33 11.29 -11.31
C LEU A 125 -0.65 10.26 -10.72
N ARG A 126 -0.14 9.17 -10.15
CA ARG A 126 -0.93 8.15 -9.47
C ARG A 126 -1.70 8.74 -8.28
N SER A 127 -1.03 9.52 -7.43
CA SER A 127 -1.67 10.16 -6.26
C SER A 127 -2.78 11.13 -6.66
N ILE A 128 -2.57 11.95 -7.69
CA ILE A 128 -3.58 12.87 -8.22
C ILE A 128 -4.78 12.09 -8.78
N TRP A 129 -4.53 11.11 -9.64
CA TRP A 129 -5.61 10.35 -10.25
C TRP A 129 -6.36 9.46 -9.26
N ARG A 130 -5.72 8.98 -8.20
CA ARG A 130 -6.41 8.29 -7.10
C ARG A 130 -7.49 9.17 -6.48
N GLU A 131 -7.19 10.42 -6.16
CA GLU A 131 -8.19 11.33 -5.59
C GLU A 131 -9.28 11.71 -6.59
N ILE A 132 -8.92 11.89 -7.87
CA ILE A 132 -9.91 12.12 -8.93
C ILE A 132 -10.85 10.91 -9.06
N LEU A 133 -10.32 9.68 -9.08
CA LEU A 133 -11.11 8.45 -9.11
C LEU A 133 -12.00 8.31 -7.87
N SER A 134 -11.45 8.57 -6.68
CA SER A 134 -12.20 8.61 -5.42
C SER A 134 -13.39 9.57 -5.47
N SER A 135 -13.16 10.80 -5.92
CA SER A 135 -14.22 11.80 -6.13
C SER A 135 -15.26 11.34 -7.15
N SER A 136 -14.83 10.70 -8.24
CA SER A 136 -15.73 10.16 -9.28
C SER A 136 -16.68 9.10 -8.74
N ARG A 137 -16.18 8.23 -7.87
CA ARG A 137 -16.99 7.18 -7.25
C ARG A 137 -18.00 7.79 -6.31
N SER A 138 -17.57 8.74 -5.48
CA SER A 138 -18.43 9.46 -4.56
C SER A 138 -19.58 10.20 -5.28
N LEU A 139 -19.28 10.81 -6.45
CA LEU A 139 -20.28 11.44 -7.31
C LEU A 139 -21.26 10.44 -7.93
N GLN A 140 -20.82 9.22 -8.27
CA GLN A 140 -21.71 8.18 -8.79
C GLN A 140 -22.66 7.67 -7.71
N ARG A 141 -22.13 7.33 -6.54
CA ARG A 141 -22.87 6.94 -5.34
C ARG A 141 -21.93 7.06 -4.13
N PRO A 142 -22.34 7.71 -3.02
CA PRO A 142 -21.57 7.70 -1.78
C PRO A 142 -21.22 6.26 -1.39
N GLN A 143 -19.97 6.04 -1.00
CA GLN A 143 -19.47 4.72 -0.60
C GLN A 143 -19.05 4.73 0.86
N LYS A 144 -19.51 3.72 1.59
CA LYS A 144 -19.10 3.38 2.94
C LYS A 144 -18.14 2.21 2.90
N VAL A 145 -17.00 2.38 3.56
CA VAL A 145 -15.96 1.34 3.69
C VAL A 145 -15.81 0.96 5.14
N ALA A 146 -16.19 -0.28 5.48
CA ALA A 146 -15.94 -0.84 6.80
C ALA A 146 -14.46 -1.21 6.99
N TYR A 147 -13.91 -0.99 8.19
CA TYR A 147 -12.54 -1.39 8.51
C TYR A 147 -12.39 -1.72 9.99
N LEU A 148 -11.35 -2.47 10.34
CA LEU A 148 -11.00 -2.73 11.73
C LEU A 148 -10.49 -1.45 12.39
N GLY A 149 -11.35 -0.84 13.21
CA GLY A 149 -11.11 0.44 13.85
C GLY A 149 -10.12 0.37 15.01
N PRO A 150 -9.87 1.53 15.66
CA PRO A 150 -10.44 2.85 15.37
C PRO A 150 -9.71 3.59 14.22
N GLU A 151 -10.13 4.81 13.92
CA GLU A 151 -9.46 5.67 12.94
C GLU A 151 -7.98 5.87 13.30
N GLY A 152 -7.11 5.67 12.31
CA GLY A 152 -5.66 5.74 12.45
C GLY A 152 -4.96 4.37 12.64
N THR A 153 -5.70 3.26 12.55
CA THR A 153 -5.08 1.92 12.42
C THR A 153 -4.46 1.72 11.04
N PHE A 154 -3.64 0.68 10.88
CA PHE A 154 -3.11 0.30 9.56
C PHE A 154 -4.22 -0.05 8.56
N SER A 155 -5.32 -0.68 9.01
CA SER A 155 -6.48 -0.96 8.14
C SER A 155 -7.14 0.33 7.64
N TYR A 156 -7.25 1.36 8.49
CA TYR A 156 -7.74 2.68 8.08
C TYR A 156 -6.84 3.29 7.01
N PHE A 157 -5.53 3.37 7.27
CA PHE A 157 -4.60 3.97 6.30
C PHE A 157 -4.50 3.18 5.01
N ALA A 158 -4.54 1.84 5.05
CA ALA A 158 -4.63 1.01 3.85
C ALA A 158 -5.87 1.36 3.01
N GLY A 159 -7.02 1.56 3.66
CA GLY A 159 -8.24 2.04 3.01
C GLY A 159 -8.06 3.40 2.36
N VAL A 160 -7.59 4.40 3.11
CA VAL A 160 -7.39 5.78 2.63
C VAL A 160 -6.39 5.84 1.46
N GLU A 161 -5.26 5.15 1.57
CA GLU A 161 -4.24 5.14 0.52
C GLU A 161 -4.67 4.38 -0.74
N PHE A 162 -5.65 3.48 -0.65
CA PHE A 162 -6.11 2.72 -1.81
C PHE A 162 -7.38 3.30 -2.46
N LEU A 163 -8.36 3.67 -1.63
CA LEU A 163 -9.68 4.12 -2.06
C LEU A 163 -9.83 5.65 -2.03
N GLY A 164 -8.81 6.39 -1.60
CA GLY A 164 -8.80 7.85 -1.56
C GLY A 164 -9.70 8.43 -0.48
N LYS A 165 -9.74 9.76 -0.37
CA LYS A 165 -10.33 10.45 0.79
C LYS A 165 -11.83 10.76 0.65
N ALA A 166 -12.40 10.69 -0.54
CA ALA A 166 -13.80 11.05 -0.79
C ALA A 166 -14.83 9.98 -0.35
N VAL A 167 -14.35 8.98 0.42
CA VAL A 167 -15.09 7.80 0.88
C VAL A 167 -15.41 7.95 2.36
N GLU A 168 -16.57 7.44 2.79
CA GLU A 168 -16.96 7.42 4.20
C GLU A 168 -16.40 6.16 4.88
N TYR A 169 -15.41 6.33 5.76
CA TYR A 169 -14.76 5.21 6.46
C TYR A 169 -15.47 4.88 7.77
N MET A 170 -16.00 3.66 7.87
CA MET A 170 -16.83 3.19 8.97
C MET A 170 -16.04 2.25 9.92
N PRO A 171 -15.55 2.71 11.08
CA PRO A 171 -14.81 1.86 12.01
C PRO A 171 -15.70 0.78 12.60
N GLN A 172 -15.20 -0.45 12.62
CA GLN A 172 -15.81 -1.59 13.30
C GLN A 172 -14.95 -2.03 14.49
N LYS A 173 -15.59 -2.59 15.52
CA LYS A 173 -14.93 -3.01 16.77
C LYS A 173 -14.04 -4.24 16.59
N ASP A 174 -14.41 -5.11 15.67
CA ASP A 174 -13.72 -6.35 15.34
C ASP A 174 -13.85 -6.68 13.84
N LEU A 175 -13.11 -7.69 13.39
CA LEU A 175 -13.17 -8.11 11.99
C LEU A 175 -14.55 -8.66 11.61
N ASP A 176 -15.24 -9.32 12.51
CA ASP A 176 -16.57 -9.88 12.26
C ASP A 176 -17.60 -8.77 11.95
N GLY A 177 -17.51 -7.63 12.64
CA GLY A 177 -18.27 -6.42 12.32
C GLY A 177 -17.98 -5.86 10.91
N VAL A 178 -16.73 -5.95 10.43
CA VAL A 178 -16.39 -5.56 9.05
C VAL A 178 -17.09 -6.47 8.04
N PHE A 179 -17.03 -7.78 8.25
CA PHE A 179 -17.67 -8.74 7.36
C PHE A 179 -19.19 -8.61 7.38
N ARG A 180 -19.81 -8.48 8.56
CA ARG A 180 -21.26 -8.26 8.70
C ARG A 180 -21.71 -6.98 8.00
N ALA A 181 -21.01 -5.86 8.21
CA ALA A 181 -21.37 -4.59 7.58
C ALA A 181 -21.40 -4.70 6.05
N VAL A 182 -20.49 -5.47 5.46
CA VAL A 182 -20.46 -5.73 4.01
C VAL A 182 -21.53 -6.73 3.60
N HIS A 183 -21.64 -7.86 4.30
CA HIS A 183 -22.62 -8.91 4.02
C HIS A 183 -24.07 -8.38 4.04
N ASP A 184 -24.41 -7.60 5.07
CA ASP A 184 -25.72 -6.99 5.27
C ASP A 184 -25.93 -5.73 4.39
N ARG A 185 -24.97 -5.40 3.53
CA ARG A 185 -24.98 -4.22 2.64
C ARG A 185 -25.12 -2.88 3.37
N GLN A 186 -24.69 -2.82 4.62
CA GLN A 186 -24.57 -1.56 5.38
C GLN A 186 -23.36 -0.73 4.91
N CYS A 187 -22.34 -1.41 4.38
CA CYS A 187 -21.19 -0.83 3.70
C CYS A 187 -21.01 -1.51 2.34
N GLU A 188 -20.70 -0.73 1.30
CA GLU A 188 -20.46 -1.26 -0.04
C GLU A 188 -19.16 -2.06 -0.10
N LEU A 189 -18.20 -1.73 0.77
CA LEU A 189 -16.88 -2.32 0.79
C LEU A 189 -16.36 -2.51 2.22
N GLY A 190 -15.36 -3.38 2.37
CA GLY A 190 -14.61 -3.54 3.62
C GLY A 190 -13.12 -3.74 3.36
N VAL A 191 -12.26 -3.26 4.26
CA VAL A 191 -10.80 -3.46 4.20
C VAL A 191 -10.40 -4.43 5.31
N VAL A 192 -9.82 -5.56 4.92
CA VAL A 192 -9.52 -6.68 5.81
C VAL A 192 -8.05 -7.09 5.67
N PRO A 193 -7.28 -7.21 6.76
CA PRO A 193 -5.94 -7.79 6.71
C PRO A 193 -6.05 -9.30 6.47
N LEU A 194 -5.33 -9.81 5.48
CA LEU A 194 -5.33 -11.22 5.13
C LEU A 194 -4.06 -11.93 5.60
N GLU A 195 -2.90 -11.28 5.45
CA GLU A 195 -1.60 -11.90 5.70
C GLU A 195 -0.55 -10.85 6.08
N ASN A 196 0.37 -11.21 6.96
CA ASN A 196 1.52 -10.42 7.33
C ASN A 196 2.82 -11.20 7.03
N SER A 197 3.83 -10.54 6.46
CA SER A 197 5.08 -11.20 6.06
C SER A 197 5.84 -11.84 7.23
N LEU A 198 5.67 -11.32 8.45
CA LEU A 198 6.38 -11.81 9.64
C LEU A 198 5.54 -12.80 10.47
N HIS A 199 4.23 -12.62 10.52
CA HIS A 199 3.32 -13.40 11.39
C HIS A 199 2.44 -14.39 10.64
N GLY A 200 2.56 -14.45 9.31
CA GLY A 200 1.74 -15.29 8.45
C GLY A 200 0.30 -14.81 8.36
N THR A 201 -0.61 -15.75 8.15
CA THR A 201 -2.01 -15.46 7.85
C THR A 201 -2.81 -14.96 9.05
N VAL A 202 -3.72 -14.01 8.80
CA VAL A 202 -4.73 -13.60 9.75
C VAL A 202 -5.86 -14.63 9.77
N GLY A 203 -5.71 -15.66 10.61
CA GLY A 203 -6.65 -16.79 10.65
C GLY A 203 -8.12 -16.41 10.91
N GLN A 204 -8.36 -15.32 11.66
CA GLN A 204 -9.72 -14.82 11.88
C GLN A 204 -10.37 -14.36 10.57
N SER A 205 -9.63 -13.68 9.68
CA SER A 205 -10.14 -13.25 8.38
C SER A 205 -10.54 -14.46 7.52
N LEU A 206 -9.72 -15.50 7.49
CA LEU A 206 -10.03 -16.74 6.76
C LEU A 206 -11.30 -17.43 7.31
N ASP A 207 -11.42 -17.50 8.63
CA ASP A 207 -12.60 -18.09 9.27
C ASP A 207 -13.88 -17.30 8.94
N LEU A 208 -13.79 -15.97 8.85
CA LEU A 208 -14.93 -15.11 8.53
C LEU A 208 -15.37 -15.21 7.06
N PHE A 209 -14.46 -15.51 6.14
CA PHE A 209 -14.85 -15.84 4.77
C PHE A 209 -15.68 -17.13 4.69
N LEU A 210 -15.60 -18.04 5.66
CA LEU A 210 -16.44 -19.24 5.71
C LEU A 210 -17.87 -18.92 6.16
N SER A 211 -18.04 -17.97 7.09
CA SER A 211 -19.34 -17.67 7.71
C SER A 211 -20.13 -16.58 7.01
N HIS A 212 -19.47 -15.71 6.23
CA HIS A 212 -20.11 -14.56 5.58
C HIS A 212 -20.03 -14.66 4.07
N GLU A 213 -21.13 -14.38 3.38
CA GLU A 213 -21.16 -14.28 1.92
C GLU A 213 -20.65 -12.90 1.48
N VAL A 214 -19.33 -12.80 1.34
CA VAL A 214 -18.59 -11.64 0.84
C VAL A 214 -17.57 -12.09 -0.20
N PHE A 215 -17.16 -11.16 -1.05
CA PHE A 215 -16.28 -11.43 -2.19
C PHE A 215 -15.10 -10.45 -2.22
N ILE A 216 -13.90 -10.96 -2.50
CA ILE A 216 -12.69 -10.15 -2.68
C ILE A 216 -12.77 -9.43 -4.02
N GLN A 217 -12.67 -8.10 -3.98
CA GLN A 217 -12.72 -7.20 -5.13
C GLN A 217 -11.32 -6.81 -5.59
N SER A 218 -10.38 -6.66 -4.66
CA SER A 218 -9.01 -6.24 -4.92
C SER A 218 -8.12 -6.61 -3.74
N GLU A 219 -6.81 -6.57 -3.94
CA GLU A 219 -5.81 -6.64 -2.88
C GLU A 219 -4.87 -5.43 -2.92
N LEU A 220 -4.14 -5.24 -1.83
CA LEU A 220 -3.06 -4.27 -1.72
C LEU A 220 -2.05 -4.74 -0.67
N PHE A 221 -0.80 -4.31 -0.82
CA PHE A 221 0.27 -4.65 0.11
C PHE A 221 0.80 -3.37 0.74
N CYS A 222 0.71 -3.25 2.06
CA CYS A 222 1.18 -2.08 2.78
C CYS A 222 2.43 -2.42 3.58
N ARG A 223 3.49 -1.63 3.38
CA ARG A 223 4.66 -1.67 4.25
C ARG A 223 4.28 -1.10 5.62
N ILE A 224 4.53 -1.89 6.66
CA ILE A 224 4.28 -1.53 8.05
C ILE A 224 5.57 -0.95 8.61
N SER A 225 5.57 0.35 8.87
CA SER A 225 6.66 1.03 9.58
C SER A 225 6.12 1.73 10.81
N HIS A 226 6.87 1.62 11.89
CA HIS A 226 6.50 2.14 13.20
C HIS A 226 7.27 3.43 13.50
N CYS A 227 6.57 4.38 14.09
CA CYS A 227 7.13 5.63 14.57
C CYS A 227 6.87 5.76 16.07
N LEU A 228 7.78 6.42 16.79
CA LEU A 228 7.55 6.86 18.16
C LEU A 228 6.90 8.25 18.14
N LEU A 229 5.65 8.30 18.60
CA LEU A 229 4.78 9.47 18.59
C LEU A 229 4.62 10.02 20.01
N THR A 230 4.82 11.32 20.23
CA THR A 230 4.69 11.94 21.56
C THR A 230 4.38 13.42 21.47
N THR A 231 3.92 14.02 22.56
CA THR A 231 3.87 15.49 22.73
C THR A 231 5.23 16.07 23.17
N GLU A 232 6.14 15.24 23.66
CA GLU A 232 7.47 15.66 24.08
C GLU A 232 8.36 16.01 22.89
N THR A 233 9.43 16.76 23.14
CA THR A 233 10.41 17.19 22.12
C THR A 233 11.71 16.40 22.17
N SER A 234 11.94 15.65 23.25
CA SER A 234 13.15 14.85 23.46
C SER A 234 12.82 13.44 23.91
N LEU A 235 13.63 12.47 23.48
CA LEU A 235 13.52 11.07 23.92
C LEU A 235 13.77 10.93 25.42
N ALA A 236 14.57 11.81 26.02
CA ALA A 236 14.89 11.77 27.46
C ALA A 236 13.66 12.03 28.35
N ASP A 237 12.65 12.74 27.83
CA ASP A 237 11.43 13.08 28.56
C ASP A 237 10.38 11.95 28.51
N VAL A 238 10.61 10.93 27.67
CA VAL A 238 9.69 9.80 27.52
C VAL A 238 9.93 8.78 28.64
N THR A 239 8.91 8.61 29.48
CA THR A 239 8.92 7.68 30.62
C THR A 239 7.98 6.49 30.45
N THR A 240 7.00 6.58 29.54
CA THR A 240 6.01 5.54 29.29
C THR A 240 5.74 5.39 27.80
N VAL A 241 5.64 4.16 27.29
CA VAL A 241 5.35 3.85 25.90
C VAL A 241 4.11 2.96 25.80
N TYR A 242 3.13 3.40 25.02
CA TYR A 242 1.88 2.70 24.74
C TYR A 242 1.86 2.14 23.31
N SER A 243 1.38 0.91 23.12
CA SER A 243 0.94 0.43 21.79
C SER A 243 0.20 -0.88 21.92
N HIS A 244 -0.29 -1.40 20.79
CA HIS A 244 -0.77 -2.77 20.70
C HIS A 244 0.37 -3.77 20.99
N PRO A 245 0.12 -4.93 21.64
CA PRO A 245 1.15 -5.92 21.96
C PRO A 245 2.06 -6.30 20.79
N GLN A 246 1.50 -6.40 19.58
CA GLN A 246 2.26 -6.80 18.39
C GLN A 246 3.31 -5.74 17.96
N PRO A 247 2.97 -4.45 17.75
CA PRO A 247 3.97 -3.39 17.58
C PRO A 247 4.99 -3.27 18.72
N LEU A 248 4.57 -3.44 19.98
CA LEU A 248 5.50 -3.43 21.12
C LEU A 248 6.55 -4.53 21.01
N ALA A 249 6.13 -5.74 20.63
CA ALA A 249 7.04 -6.86 20.40
C ALA A 249 7.95 -6.61 19.20
N GLN A 250 7.43 -6.02 18.12
CA GLN A 250 8.18 -5.71 16.90
C GLN A 250 9.23 -4.61 17.08
N CYS A 251 9.12 -3.76 18.10
CA CYS A 251 10.07 -2.67 18.36
C CYS A 251 10.86 -2.91 19.66
N GLY A 252 10.87 -4.14 20.16
CA GLY A 252 11.40 -4.45 21.48
C GLY A 252 12.92 -4.24 21.58
N GLY A 253 13.66 -4.52 20.51
CA GLY A 253 15.10 -4.24 20.42
C GLY A 253 15.39 -2.75 20.53
N TRP A 254 14.73 -1.96 19.70
CA TRP A 254 14.88 -0.50 19.70
C TRP A 254 14.49 0.12 21.05
N LEU A 255 13.36 -0.30 21.64
CA LEU A 255 12.89 0.22 22.93
C LEU A 255 13.90 -0.01 24.07
N ARG A 256 14.52 -1.19 24.14
CA ARG A 256 15.54 -1.49 25.17
C ARG A 256 16.79 -0.62 25.02
N GLN A 257 17.15 -0.24 23.81
CA GLN A 257 18.33 0.57 23.53
C GLN A 257 18.06 2.07 23.73
N ALA A 258 16.97 2.58 23.17
CA ALA A 258 16.66 4.01 23.15
C ALA A 258 15.95 4.49 24.43
N LEU A 259 15.14 3.63 25.06
CA LEU A 259 14.30 3.97 26.21
C LEU A 259 14.37 2.89 27.32
N PRO A 260 15.57 2.57 27.86
CA PRO A 260 15.76 1.46 28.79
C PRO A 260 14.97 1.60 30.10
N GLY A 261 14.64 2.84 30.52
CA GLY A 261 13.88 3.12 31.73
C GLY A 261 12.37 3.31 31.51
N ALA A 262 11.88 3.27 30.27
CA ALA A 262 10.49 3.55 29.98
C ALA A 262 9.58 2.36 30.32
N ARG A 263 8.41 2.66 30.89
CA ARG A 263 7.37 1.66 31.16
C ARG A 263 6.63 1.31 29.87
N ILE A 264 6.58 0.03 29.53
CA ILE A 264 5.86 -0.43 28.34
C ILE A 264 4.45 -0.89 28.76
N ILE A 265 3.42 -0.26 28.21
CA ILE A 265 2.02 -0.52 28.57
C ILE A 265 1.21 -0.90 27.32
N PRO A 266 0.67 -2.14 27.27
CA PRO A 266 -0.22 -2.54 26.19
C PRO A 266 -1.51 -1.70 26.12
N ALA A 267 -1.97 -1.48 24.89
CA ALA A 267 -3.25 -0.86 24.56
C ALA A 267 -3.99 -1.68 23.49
N ASP A 268 -5.27 -1.39 23.29
CA ASP A 268 -6.12 -2.16 22.36
C ASP A 268 -5.73 -1.97 20.87
N SER A 269 -5.10 -0.84 20.53
CA SER A 269 -4.63 -0.53 19.17
C SER A 269 -3.51 0.50 19.17
N THR A 270 -2.80 0.64 18.04
CA THR A 270 -1.82 1.72 17.83
C THR A 270 -2.47 3.10 17.88
N ALA A 271 -3.68 3.23 17.33
CA ALA A 271 -4.43 4.47 17.30
C ALA A 271 -4.95 4.87 18.70
N SER A 272 -5.46 3.93 19.49
CA SER A 272 -5.88 4.21 20.88
C SER A 272 -4.68 4.58 21.76
N ALA A 273 -3.53 3.96 21.55
CA ALA A 273 -2.28 4.35 22.20
C ALA A 273 -1.88 5.79 21.86
N ALA A 274 -1.90 6.17 20.58
CA ALA A 274 -1.57 7.53 20.16
C ALA A 274 -2.56 8.58 20.69
N ARG A 275 -3.85 8.26 20.77
CA ARG A 275 -4.85 9.17 21.37
C ARG A 275 -4.62 9.39 22.86
N ARG A 276 -4.13 8.38 23.58
CA ARG A 276 -3.82 8.49 25.03
C ARG A 276 -2.67 9.44 25.32
N VAL A 277 -1.66 9.46 24.45
CA VAL A 277 -0.46 10.31 24.60
C VAL A 277 -0.79 11.79 24.73
N GLY A 278 -1.77 12.29 23.99
CA GLY A 278 -2.12 13.72 24.00
C GLY A 278 -2.56 14.26 25.38
N GLY A 279 -2.92 13.39 26.32
CA GLY A 279 -3.35 13.77 27.67
C GLY A 279 -2.37 13.44 28.79
N GLU A 280 -1.19 12.87 28.50
CA GLU A 280 -0.28 12.31 29.51
C GLU A 280 1.16 12.77 29.26
N LYS A 281 1.71 13.57 30.18
CA LYS A 281 3.09 14.08 30.09
C LYS A 281 4.10 12.93 30.18
N GLY A 282 5.12 12.96 29.34
CA GLY A 282 6.15 11.91 29.25
C GLY A 282 5.66 10.59 28.66
N ALA A 283 4.46 10.56 28.07
CA ALA A 283 3.96 9.40 27.34
C ALA A 283 4.37 9.46 25.87
N ALA A 284 4.63 8.29 25.30
CA ALA A 284 4.80 8.10 23.87
C ALA A 284 3.95 6.92 23.40
N ALA A 285 3.69 6.85 22.11
CA ALA A 285 2.99 5.75 21.47
C ALA A 285 3.76 5.23 20.27
N ILE A 286 3.67 3.92 20.02
CA ILE A 286 4.15 3.33 18.77
C ILE A 286 2.97 3.22 17.80
N GLY A 287 3.12 3.77 16.60
CA GLY A 287 2.10 3.70 15.57
C GLY A 287 2.55 4.22 14.21
N HIS A 288 1.60 4.31 13.29
CA HIS A 288 1.84 4.82 11.95
C HIS A 288 2.15 6.32 11.95
N ARG A 289 3.03 6.79 11.05
CA ARG A 289 3.44 8.20 10.97
C ARG A 289 2.26 9.17 10.82
N SER A 290 1.23 8.80 10.07
CA SER A 290 0.09 9.67 9.80
C SER A 290 -0.77 9.96 11.04
N LEU A 291 -0.61 9.20 12.13
CA LEU A 291 -1.21 9.54 13.42
C LEU A 291 -0.64 10.85 13.99
N ALA A 292 0.60 11.20 13.66
CA ALA A 292 1.22 12.46 14.07
C ALA A 292 0.43 13.66 13.52
N ALA A 293 0.15 13.65 12.22
CA ALA A 293 -0.65 14.69 11.58
C ALA A 293 -2.11 14.66 12.06
N LEU A 294 -2.70 13.46 12.24
CA LEU A 294 -4.08 13.30 12.67
C LEU A 294 -4.34 13.83 14.10
N LEU A 295 -3.36 13.67 15.00
CA LEU A 295 -3.51 13.96 16.43
C LEU A 295 -2.66 15.14 16.91
N GLY A 296 -1.91 15.80 16.02
CA GLY A 296 -1.01 16.89 16.38
C GLY A 296 0.17 16.46 17.27
N LEU A 297 0.72 15.27 17.03
CA LEU A 297 1.86 14.72 17.80
C LEU A 297 3.19 14.93 17.06
N ASN A 298 4.28 14.95 17.82
CA ASN A 298 5.64 14.91 17.29
C ASN A 298 6.06 13.47 16.96
N ILE A 299 6.93 13.33 15.95
CA ILE A 299 7.61 12.08 15.64
C ILE A 299 9.06 12.19 16.12
N LEU A 300 9.41 11.47 17.19
CA LEU A 300 10.79 11.48 17.72
C LEU A 300 11.70 10.46 17.05
N ALA A 301 11.13 9.37 16.55
CA ALA A 301 11.87 8.33 15.84
C ALA A 301 10.98 7.68 14.77
N ARG A 302 11.60 7.31 13.65
CA ARG A 302 10.96 6.66 12.49
C ARG A 302 11.66 5.34 12.22
N GLY A 303 10.93 4.33 11.75
CA GLY A 303 11.52 3.04 11.40
C GLY A 303 12.09 2.32 12.61
N ILE A 304 11.34 2.28 13.72
CA ILE A 304 11.80 1.70 15.00
C ILE A 304 11.54 0.18 15.10
N GLU A 305 10.94 -0.40 14.07
CA GLU A 305 10.77 -1.84 13.95
C GLU A 305 12.11 -2.59 13.89
N ASP A 306 12.21 -3.70 14.61
CA ASP A 306 13.40 -4.57 14.64
C ASP A 306 13.63 -5.24 13.27
N GLN A 307 12.57 -5.41 12.47
CA GLN A 307 12.63 -5.94 11.11
C GLN A 307 11.97 -4.96 10.13
N PRO A 308 12.75 -4.30 9.25
CA PRO A 308 12.21 -3.27 8.38
C PRO A 308 11.30 -3.82 7.28
N ASP A 309 11.47 -5.05 6.81
CA ASP A 309 10.71 -5.60 5.67
C ASP A 309 9.38 -6.26 6.09
N ASN A 310 8.60 -5.52 6.89
CA ASN A 310 7.29 -5.95 7.39
C ASN A 310 6.18 -5.47 6.45
N TRP A 311 5.50 -6.40 5.79
CA TRP A 311 4.40 -6.11 4.87
C TRP A 311 3.12 -6.76 5.35
N THR A 312 2.00 -6.06 5.20
CA THR A 312 0.67 -6.63 5.40
C THR A 312 -0.10 -6.57 4.10
N ARG A 313 -0.60 -7.72 3.66
CA ARG A 313 -1.54 -7.86 2.57
C ARG A 313 -2.95 -7.61 3.10
N PHE A 314 -3.59 -6.60 2.56
CA PHE A 314 -5.00 -6.32 2.77
C PHE A 314 -5.81 -6.72 1.54
N VAL A 315 -7.06 -7.06 1.76
CA VAL A 315 -8.05 -7.27 0.71
C VAL A 315 -9.21 -6.30 0.89
N VAL A 316 -9.73 -5.83 -0.24
CA VAL A 316 -11.00 -5.11 -0.30
C VAL A 316 -12.09 -6.11 -0.60
N ILE A 317 -13.08 -6.22 0.27
CA ILE A 317 -14.25 -7.10 0.10
C ILE A 317 -15.49 -6.31 -0.28
N GLY A 318 -16.44 -6.96 -0.94
CA GLY A 318 -17.75 -6.42 -1.31
C GLY A 318 -18.86 -7.48 -1.23
N PRO A 319 -20.14 -7.08 -1.28
CA PRO A 319 -21.29 -7.98 -1.09
C PRO A 319 -21.62 -8.84 -2.31
N ALA A 320 -20.96 -8.61 -3.45
CA ALA A 320 -21.19 -9.32 -4.70
C ALA A 320 -19.88 -9.48 -5.48
N PRO A 321 -19.76 -10.46 -6.39
CA PRO A 321 -18.58 -10.61 -7.25
C PRO A 321 -18.30 -9.35 -8.10
N ALA A 322 -17.03 -9.10 -8.44
CA ALA A 322 -16.60 -7.90 -9.17
C ALA A 322 -17.22 -7.74 -10.57
N GLY A 323 -17.72 -8.84 -11.16
CA GLY A 323 -18.53 -8.86 -12.38
C GLY A 323 -17.79 -8.47 -13.66
N GLN A 324 -16.46 -8.44 -13.66
CA GLN A 324 -15.64 -8.14 -14.83
C GLN A 324 -14.65 -9.30 -15.09
N PRO A 325 -14.65 -9.88 -16.31
CA PRO A 325 -13.65 -10.85 -16.72
C PRO A 325 -12.30 -10.19 -16.99
N GLY A 326 -11.23 -10.96 -16.81
CA GLY A 326 -9.84 -10.56 -17.04
C GLY A 326 -9.12 -10.33 -15.73
N THR A 327 -8.57 -11.38 -15.13
CA THR A 327 -7.92 -11.29 -13.82
C THR A 327 -6.61 -12.05 -13.74
N ASP A 328 -5.70 -11.50 -12.92
CA ASP A 328 -4.38 -12.09 -12.65
C ASP A 328 -4.45 -13.15 -11.54
N LYS A 329 -5.49 -13.10 -10.70
CA LYS A 329 -5.58 -13.90 -9.47
C LYS A 329 -7.03 -14.22 -9.09
N THR A 330 -7.26 -15.45 -8.63
CA THR A 330 -8.49 -15.88 -7.98
C THR A 330 -8.21 -16.47 -6.61
N SER A 331 -8.98 -16.06 -5.60
CA SER A 331 -9.02 -16.74 -4.30
C SER A 331 -10.21 -17.69 -4.21
N MET A 332 -9.99 -18.87 -3.64
CA MET A 332 -11.04 -19.85 -3.40
C MET A 332 -10.87 -20.57 -2.07
N LEU A 333 -12.00 -21.00 -1.52
CA LEU A 333 -12.11 -21.92 -0.40
C LEU A 333 -12.64 -23.25 -0.92
N PHE A 334 -11.99 -24.36 -0.58
CA PHE A 334 -12.54 -25.67 -0.87
C PHE A 334 -12.25 -26.67 0.24
N SER A 335 -13.11 -27.67 0.36
CA SER A 335 -12.85 -28.86 1.17
C SER A 335 -12.76 -30.08 0.26
N VAL A 336 -12.01 -31.10 0.68
CA VAL A 336 -11.88 -32.36 -0.05
C VAL A 336 -12.43 -33.51 0.79
N PRO A 337 -12.85 -34.63 0.17
CA PRO A 337 -13.18 -35.84 0.91
C PRO A 337 -12.02 -36.29 1.79
N ASP A 338 -12.31 -36.80 2.98
CA ASP A 338 -11.30 -37.36 3.89
C ASP A 338 -10.86 -38.74 3.39
N ARG A 339 -9.95 -38.74 2.41
CA ARG A 339 -9.30 -39.93 1.87
C ARG A 339 -7.89 -39.61 1.36
N PRO A 340 -6.98 -40.59 1.34
CA PRO A 340 -5.65 -40.43 0.76
C PRO A 340 -5.71 -39.89 -0.68
N GLY A 341 -4.84 -38.93 -0.99
CA GLY A 341 -4.70 -38.35 -2.33
C GLY A 341 -5.75 -37.30 -2.71
N ALA A 342 -6.78 -37.05 -1.90
CA ALA A 342 -7.87 -36.14 -2.28
C ALA A 342 -7.39 -34.70 -2.56
N LEU A 343 -6.53 -34.14 -1.71
CA LEU A 343 -5.91 -32.83 -1.97
C LEU A 343 -5.00 -32.88 -3.20
N ALA A 344 -4.19 -33.95 -3.32
CA ALA A 344 -3.25 -34.09 -4.43
C ALA A 344 -3.97 -34.12 -5.79
N GLU A 345 -5.16 -34.71 -5.89
CA GLU A 345 -5.97 -34.69 -7.11
C GLU A 345 -6.33 -33.26 -7.55
N VAL A 346 -6.68 -32.39 -6.60
CA VAL A 346 -6.96 -30.96 -6.85
C VAL A 346 -5.70 -30.25 -7.32
N LEU A 347 -4.58 -30.45 -6.62
CA LEU A 347 -3.30 -29.80 -6.99
C LEU A 347 -2.81 -30.28 -8.36
N ASN A 348 -2.96 -31.57 -8.66
CA ASN A 348 -2.60 -32.14 -9.96
C ASN A 348 -3.48 -31.61 -11.09
N LEU A 349 -4.76 -31.33 -10.84
CA LEU A 349 -5.62 -30.66 -11.82
C LEU A 349 -5.08 -29.27 -12.14
N LEU A 350 -4.83 -28.43 -11.13
CA LEU A 350 -4.30 -27.09 -11.33
C LEU A 350 -2.95 -27.12 -12.07
N ALA A 351 -2.06 -28.04 -11.70
CA ALA A 351 -0.77 -28.21 -12.36
C ALA A 351 -0.88 -28.63 -13.83
N ARG A 352 -1.80 -29.55 -14.17
CA ARG A 352 -2.04 -29.98 -15.56
C ARG A 352 -2.57 -28.86 -16.45
N GLU A 353 -3.36 -27.95 -15.87
CA GLU A 353 -3.89 -26.77 -16.55
C GLU A 353 -2.89 -25.60 -16.55
N GLY A 354 -1.67 -25.79 -16.02
CA GLY A 354 -0.64 -24.75 -15.98
C GLY A 354 -0.95 -23.60 -15.02
N ILE A 355 -1.85 -23.80 -14.05
CA ILE A 355 -2.29 -22.77 -13.12
C ILE A 355 -1.33 -22.72 -11.92
N ASN A 356 -0.64 -21.60 -11.75
CA ASN A 356 0.25 -21.41 -10.61
C ASN A 356 -0.54 -21.09 -9.33
N MET A 357 -0.09 -21.63 -8.18
CA MET A 357 -0.64 -21.33 -6.86
C MET A 357 0.30 -20.41 -6.10
N LYS A 358 -0.22 -19.29 -5.59
CA LYS A 358 0.54 -18.36 -4.74
C LYS A 358 0.39 -18.63 -3.26
N LYS A 359 -0.71 -19.26 -2.87
CA LYS A 359 -1.04 -19.55 -1.47
C LYS A 359 -1.83 -20.84 -1.38
N LEU A 360 -1.53 -21.67 -0.39
CA LEU A 360 -2.32 -22.83 0.01
C LEU A 360 -2.23 -22.96 1.53
N GLU A 361 -3.38 -22.84 2.19
CA GLU A 361 -3.45 -22.92 3.64
C GLU A 361 -4.63 -23.76 4.11
N SER A 362 -4.36 -24.74 4.97
CA SER A 362 -5.38 -25.58 5.59
C SER A 362 -5.88 -24.97 6.90
N ARG A 363 -7.20 -24.96 7.09
CA ARG A 363 -7.87 -24.54 8.32
C ARG A 363 -8.84 -25.62 8.78
N PRO A 364 -8.87 -25.98 10.08
CA PRO A 364 -9.85 -26.92 10.59
C PRO A 364 -11.26 -26.30 10.50
N LEU A 365 -12.22 -27.07 9.99
CA LEU A 365 -13.61 -26.62 9.91
C LEU A 365 -14.21 -26.60 11.33
N ARG A 366 -14.69 -25.44 11.77
CA ARG A 366 -15.33 -25.32 13.10
C ARG A 366 -16.62 -26.14 13.11
N GLY A 367 -16.74 -27.06 14.08
CA GLY A 367 -17.93 -27.90 14.27
C GLY A 367 -17.79 -29.33 13.73
N GLU A 368 -16.84 -29.61 12.83
CA GLU A 368 -16.58 -30.95 12.31
C GLU A 368 -15.15 -31.38 12.61
N LYS A 369 -15.00 -32.40 13.45
CA LYS A 369 -13.68 -32.92 13.85
C LYS A 369 -12.95 -33.46 12.62
N TRP A 370 -11.69 -33.04 12.44
CA TRP A 370 -10.77 -33.55 11.42
C TRP A 370 -11.13 -33.27 9.97
N LYS A 371 -12.10 -32.37 9.73
CA LYS A 371 -12.32 -31.79 8.39
C LYS A 371 -11.56 -30.50 8.23
N TYR A 372 -11.02 -30.30 7.03
CA TYR A 372 -10.22 -29.13 6.68
C TYR A 372 -10.82 -28.41 5.50
N VAL A 373 -10.73 -27.08 5.54
CA VAL A 373 -10.93 -26.20 4.40
C VAL A 373 -9.58 -25.64 3.98
N PHE A 374 -9.36 -25.58 2.68
CA PHE A 374 -8.18 -25.03 2.06
C PHE A 374 -8.50 -23.66 1.48
N PHE A 375 -7.76 -22.64 1.89
CA PHE A 375 -7.74 -21.33 1.25
C PHE A 375 -6.61 -21.31 0.23
N VAL A 376 -6.93 -20.97 -1.01
CA VAL A 376 -5.98 -21.00 -2.12
C VAL A 376 -6.09 -19.73 -2.95
N ASP A 377 -4.93 -19.19 -3.31
CA ASP A 377 -4.80 -18.18 -4.36
C ASP A 377 -4.15 -18.81 -5.58
N VAL A 378 -4.81 -18.67 -6.74
CA VAL A 378 -4.30 -19.11 -8.04
C VAL A 378 -4.08 -17.93 -8.96
N GLU A 379 -3.07 -18.00 -9.84
CA GLU A 379 -2.81 -16.98 -10.86
C GLU A 379 -3.62 -17.21 -12.14
N CYS A 380 -4.94 -17.15 -12.01
CA CYS A 380 -5.85 -17.19 -13.14
C CYS A 380 -7.22 -16.61 -12.79
N ASP A 381 -8.04 -16.40 -13.82
CA ASP A 381 -9.42 -15.96 -13.69
C ASP A 381 -10.39 -17.14 -13.74
N LEU A 382 -10.64 -17.80 -12.60
CA LEU A 382 -11.65 -18.86 -12.56
C LEU A 382 -13.09 -18.34 -12.72
N GLY A 383 -13.30 -17.01 -12.77
CA GLY A 383 -14.57 -16.40 -13.15
C GLY A 383 -14.79 -16.34 -14.67
N ASN A 384 -13.74 -16.51 -15.48
CA ASN A 384 -13.82 -16.52 -16.93
C ASN A 384 -14.39 -17.86 -17.44
N GLU A 385 -15.25 -17.79 -18.46
CA GLU A 385 -15.85 -18.93 -19.14
C GLU A 385 -14.80 -19.90 -19.70
N ASP A 386 -13.63 -19.39 -20.10
CA ASP A 386 -12.50 -20.21 -20.59
C ASP A 386 -12.05 -21.27 -19.56
N TYR A 387 -12.15 -20.95 -18.26
CA TYR A 387 -11.82 -21.86 -17.16
C TYR A 387 -13.03 -22.67 -16.68
N GLY A 388 -14.17 -22.59 -17.36
CA GLY A 388 -15.40 -23.28 -16.98
C GLY A 388 -15.23 -24.80 -16.82
N ARG A 389 -14.40 -25.42 -17.67
CA ARG A 389 -14.03 -26.84 -17.52
C ARG A 389 -13.26 -27.10 -16.23
N VAL A 390 -12.25 -26.29 -15.93
CA VAL A 390 -11.43 -26.44 -14.71
C VAL A 390 -12.30 -26.29 -13.47
N VAL A 391 -13.17 -25.28 -13.43
CA VAL A 391 -14.12 -25.07 -12.33
C VAL A 391 -15.07 -26.26 -12.18
N HIS A 392 -15.57 -26.81 -13.27
CA HIS A 392 -16.42 -28.00 -13.23
C HIS A 392 -15.69 -29.22 -12.65
N GLU A 393 -14.44 -29.46 -13.08
CA GLU A 393 -13.62 -30.55 -12.55
C GLU A 393 -13.29 -30.33 -11.06
N LEU A 394 -12.97 -29.10 -10.63
CA LEU A 394 -12.76 -28.75 -9.23
C LEU A 394 -14.01 -29.05 -8.39
N ARG A 395 -15.21 -28.67 -8.85
CA ARG A 395 -16.48 -28.97 -8.16
C ARG A 395 -16.73 -30.47 -7.98
N ARG A 396 -16.20 -31.31 -8.88
CA ARG A 396 -16.33 -32.77 -8.79
C ARG A 396 -15.34 -33.37 -7.78
N LEU A 397 -14.13 -32.81 -7.67
CA LEU A 397 -13.09 -33.29 -6.76
C LEU A 397 -13.31 -32.81 -5.32
N CYS A 398 -13.84 -31.60 -5.16
CA CYS A 398 -14.07 -30.98 -3.87
C CYS A 398 -15.43 -31.35 -3.28
N HIS A 399 -15.51 -31.48 -1.95
CA HIS A 399 -16.79 -31.62 -1.24
C HIS A 399 -17.54 -30.28 -1.21
N THR A 400 -16.82 -29.17 -1.01
CA THR A 400 -17.32 -27.81 -1.17
C THR A 400 -16.31 -27.00 -1.95
N LEU A 401 -16.78 -26.10 -2.81
CA LEU A 401 -15.96 -25.13 -3.52
C LEU A 401 -16.68 -23.78 -3.51
N ARG A 402 -16.00 -22.75 -3.02
CA ARG A 402 -16.46 -21.37 -3.03
C ARG A 402 -15.37 -20.49 -3.61
N ILE A 403 -15.67 -19.84 -4.73
CA ILE A 403 -14.83 -18.78 -5.28
C ILE A 403 -15.09 -17.52 -4.46
N LEU A 404 -14.04 -16.97 -3.86
CA LEU A 404 -14.12 -15.74 -3.07
C LEU A 404 -14.00 -14.50 -3.93
N GLY A 405 -13.38 -14.60 -5.11
CA GLY A 405 -13.31 -13.49 -6.04
C GLY A 405 -12.13 -13.62 -6.98
N SER A 406 -12.27 -13.01 -8.15
CA SER A 406 -11.25 -12.88 -9.17
C SER A 406 -10.96 -11.39 -9.33
N TYR A 407 -9.71 -10.98 -9.16
CA TYR A 407 -9.34 -9.58 -8.92
C TYR A 407 -7.92 -9.26 -9.39
N PRO A 408 -7.56 -7.98 -9.63
CA PRO A 408 -6.24 -7.63 -10.16
C PRO A 408 -5.17 -7.83 -9.09
N ALA A 409 -3.94 -8.11 -9.52
CA ALA A 409 -2.78 -8.05 -8.63
C ALA A 409 -2.69 -6.65 -7.99
N GLY A 410 -2.51 -6.63 -6.67
CA GLY A 410 -2.53 -5.40 -5.91
C GLY A 410 -1.22 -4.61 -5.98
N PRO A 411 -1.28 -3.27 -5.84
CA PRO A 411 -0.08 -2.45 -5.74
C PRO A 411 0.65 -2.68 -4.40
N GLN A 412 1.96 -2.45 -4.42
CA GLN A 412 2.77 -2.30 -3.21
C GLN A 412 2.78 -0.82 -2.82
N LEU A 413 2.26 -0.52 -1.63
CA LEU A 413 2.17 0.81 -1.05
C LEU A 413 3.15 0.92 0.11
N ASP A 414 4.22 1.66 -0.10
CA ASP A 414 5.14 2.01 0.98
C ASP A 414 4.57 3.17 1.79
N MET A 415 3.80 2.85 2.84
CA MET A 415 3.18 3.87 3.70
C MET A 415 4.19 4.63 4.58
N SER A 416 5.49 4.27 4.52
CA SER A 416 6.56 5.01 5.19
C SER A 416 7.05 6.22 4.39
N ARG A 417 6.86 6.20 3.06
CA ARG A 417 7.29 7.25 2.12
C ARG A 417 6.14 8.19 1.79
N ASP A 418 6.48 9.45 1.57
CA ASP A 418 5.60 10.63 1.58
C ASP A 418 4.30 10.51 0.79
#